data_AF-A0A2G9NHM4-F1
#
_entry.id   AF-A0A2G9NHM4-F1
#
_cell.length_a   1.000
_cell.length_b   1.000
_cell.length_c   1.000
_cell.angle_alpha   90.00
_cell.angle_beta   90.00
_cell.angle_gamma   90.00
#
_symmetry.space_group_name_H-M   'P 1'
#
loop_
_entity.id
_entity.type
_entity.pdbx_description
1 polymer ?
#
loop_
_entity_poly.entity_id
_entity_poly.type
_entity_poly.pdbx_seq_one_letter_code
_entity_poly.pdbx_strand_id
1 'polypeptide(L)' 'MNVLFITRSCSKHKGGKEVYNYNLIKSLKKENEVYTLTMGGGSILHLLWFYPHVIMKCAYYLITRKIDLVHYGDET' A
#
# COMPACT_ATOMS: atom_id res chain seq x y z
N MET A 1 7.32 9.79 10.97
CA MET A 1 6.65 8.50 11.15
C MET A 1 6.89 7.66 9.91
N ASN A 2 7.20 6.38 10.06
CA ASN A 2 7.40 5.44 8.96
C ASN A 2 6.09 4.72 8.68
N VAL A 3 5.51 4.94 7.50
CA VAL A 3 4.19 4.41 7.15
C VAL A 3 4.33 3.36 6.05
N LEU A 4 3.78 2.18 6.27
CA LEU A 4 3.63 1.16 5.24
C LEU A 4 2.18 1.19 4.72
N PHE A 5 2.03 1.60 3.47
CA PHE A 5 0.74 1.70 2.81
C PHE A 5 0.53 0.52 1.86
N ILE A 6 -0.52 -0.26 2.07
CA ILE A 6 -0.85 -1.45 1.28
C ILE A 6 -2.16 -1.18 0.54
N THR A 7 -2.19 -1.37 -0.78
CA THR A 7 -3.41 -1.18 -1.57
C THR A 7 -3.39 -2.01 -2.86
N ARG A 8 -4.54 -2.49 -3.34
CA ARG A 8 -4.60 -3.20 -4.64
C ARG A 8 -4.53 -2.23 -5.82
N SER A 9 -4.98 -0.99 -5.68
CA SER A 9 -4.86 -0.02 -6.76
C SER A 9 -4.66 1.40 -6.25
N CYS A 10 -3.74 2.10 -6.90
CA CYS A 10 -3.45 3.50 -6.66
C CYS A 10 -3.20 4.15 -8.02
N SER A 11 -4.21 4.87 -8.52
CA SER A 11 -4.14 5.56 -9.79
C SER A 11 -4.70 6.95 -9.65
N LYS A 12 -3.98 7.92 -10.23
CA LYS A 12 -4.46 9.30 -10.36
C LYS A 12 -5.59 9.42 -11.39
N HIS A 13 -5.70 8.45 -12.29
CA HIS A 13 -6.57 8.53 -13.48
C HIS A 13 -7.88 7.74 -13.34
N LYS A 14 -7.96 6.81 -12.39
CA LYS A 14 -9.19 6.05 -12.12
C LYS A 14 -9.89 6.69 -10.90
N GLY A 15 -11.12 7.13 -11.08
CA GLY A 15 -11.88 7.80 -10.00
C GLY A 15 -12.15 6.92 -8.78
N GLY A 16 -12.76 7.51 -7.75
CA GLY A 16 -13.17 6.79 -6.53
C GLY A 16 -12.03 6.52 -5.54
N LYS A 17 -12.01 5.31 -4.96
CA LYS A 17 -11.04 4.89 -3.93
C LYS A 17 -9.58 4.99 -4.41
N GLU A 18 -9.32 4.81 -5.70
CA GLU A 18 -7.96 4.89 -6.26
C GLU A 18 -7.37 6.31 -6.17
N VAL A 19 -8.16 7.34 -6.50
CA VAL A 19 -7.77 8.75 -6.35
C VAL A 19 -7.67 9.15 -4.88
N TYR A 20 -8.55 8.63 -4.02
CA TYR A 20 -8.45 8.84 -2.58
C TYR A 20 -7.11 8.31 -2.04
N ASN A 21 -6.78 7.05 -2.33
CA ASN A 21 -5.52 6.42 -1.93
C ASN A 21 -4.31 7.18 -2.49
N TYR A 22 -4.38 7.62 -3.76
CA TYR A 22 -3.34 8.44 -4.38
C TYR A 22 -3.11 9.76 -3.63
N ASN A 23 -4.19 10.49 -3.33
CA ASN A 23 -4.09 11.76 -2.61
C ASN A 23 -3.62 11.57 -1.17
N LEU A 24 -4.06 10.50 -0.49
CA LEU A 24 -3.65 10.17 0.87
C LEU A 24 -2.16 9.85 0.93
N ILE A 25 -1.66 8.96 0.06
CA ILE A 25 -0.23 8.66 -0.06
C ILE A 25 0.56 9.93 -0.36
N LYS A 26 0.07 10.76 -1.28
CA LYS A 26 0.73 12.02 -1.64
C LYS A 26 0.83 12.98 -0.47
N SER A 27 -0.21 13.10 0.34
CA SER A 27 -0.21 13.95 1.54
C SER A 27 0.71 13.39 2.62
N LEU A 28 0.66 12.09 2.89
CA LEU A 28 1.52 11.43 3.89
C LEU A 28 3.00 11.56 3.53
N LYS A 29 3.36 11.44 2.24
CA LYS A 29 4.74 11.60 1.75
C LYS A 29 5.34 12.99 1.97
N LYS A 30 4.55 14.02 2.27
CA LYS A 30 5.08 15.37 2.53
C LYS A 30 5.80 15.46 3.87
N GLU A 31 5.33 14.71 4.86
CA GLU A 31 5.79 14.83 6.25
C GLU A 31 6.39 13.52 6.78
N ASN A 32 6.19 12.40 6.06
CA ASN A 32 6.52 11.06 6.53
C ASN A 32 7.23 10.24 5.46
N GLU A 33 8.02 9.26 5.89
CA GLU A 33 8.62 8.27 5.01
C GLU A 33 7.57 7.18 4.73
N VAL A 34 7.07 7.14 3.49
CA VAL A 34 5.98 6.24 3.10
C VAL A 34 6.47 5.16 2.16
N TYR A 35 6.41 3.92 2.62
CA TYR A 35 6.64 2.72 1.83
C TYR A 35 5.31 2.23 1.25
N THR A 36 5.25 1.99 -0.06
CA THR A 36 4.01 1.62 -0.75
C THR A 36 4.11 0.22 -1.32
N LEU A 37 3.14 -0.64 -1.02
CA LEU A 37 2.97 -1.96 -1.64
C LEU A 37 1.66 -1.97 -2.44
N THR A 38 1.80 -1.99 -3.76
CA THR A 38 0.69 -1.95 -4.72
C THR A 38 0.57 -3.24 -5.51
N MET A 39 -0.66 -3.75 -5.66
CA MET A 39 -0.94 -4.88 -6.58
C MET A 39 -1.07 -4.35 -8.01
N GLY A 40 0.02 -4.30 -8.77
CA GLY A 40 0.04 -3.73 -10.13
C GLY A 40 -0.81 -4.44 -11.21
N GLY A 41 -1.72 -5.36 -10.87
CA GLY A 41 -2.47 -6.16 -11.85
C GLY A 41 -3.87 -6.52 -11.36
N GLY A 42 -4.89 -6.22 -12.16
CA GLY A 42 -6.32 -6.37 -11.81
C GLY A 42 -6.88 -7.80 -11.84
N SER A 43 -6.06 -8.84 -11.69
CA SER A 43 -6.53 -10.24 -11.78
C SER A 43 -6.54 -10.93 -10.41
N ILE A 44 -7.65 -11.61 -10.11
CA ILE A 44 -7.89 -12.36 -8.87
C ILE A 44 -6.87 -13.51 -8.66
N LEU A 45 -6.37 -14.10 -9.73
CA LEU A 45 -5.31 -15.12 -9.67
C LEU A 45 -3.99 -14.56 -9.12
N HIS A 46 -3.71 -13.27 -9.36
CA HIS A 46 -2.58 -12.60 -8.74
C HIS A 46 -2.81 -12.32 -7.25
N LEU A 47 -4.06 -12.30 -6.78
CA LEU A 47 -4.40 -12.03 -5.38
C LEU A 47 -3.89 -13.14 -4.43
N LEU A 48 -4.00 -14.41 -4.86
CA LEU A 48 -3.55 -15.58 -4.10
C LEU A 48 -2.03 -15.60 -3.89
N TRP A 49 -1.25 -15.14 -4.87
CA TRP A 49 0.21 -15.03 -4.76
C TRP A 49 0.64 -13.69 -4.16
N PHE A 50 -0.19 -12.67 -4.30
CA PHE A 50 0.05 -11.33 -3.76
C PHE A 50 -0.05 -11.34 -2.24
N TYR A 51 -1.02 -12.03 -1.63
CA TYR A 51 -1.15 -12.06 -0.17
C TYR A 51 0.11 -12.60 0.53
N PRO A 52 0.63 -13.80 0.19
CA PRO A 52 1.87 -14.32 0.76
C PRO A 52 3.05 -13.39 0.50
N HIS A 53 3.16 -12.84 -0.71
CA HIS A 53 4.24 -11.92 -1.07
C HIS A 53 4.20 -10.62 -0.24
N VAL A 54 3.01 -10.04 -0.07
CA VAL A 54 2.78 -8.84 0.73
C VAL A 54 3.07 -9.13 2.18
N ILE A 55 2.62 -10.25 2.74
CA ILE A 55 2.91 -10.62 4.14
C ILE A 55 4.42 -10.70 4.36
N MET A 56 5.16 -11.37 3.47
CA MET A 56 6.61 -11.48 3.56
C MET A 56 7.32 -10.13 3.44
N LYS A 57 6.90 -9.30 2.47
CA LYS A 57 7.41 -7.93 2.31
C LYS A 57 7.09 -7.07 3.54
N CYS A 58 5.88 -7.15 4.07
CA CYS A 58 5.46 -6.42 5.26
C CYS A 58 6.31 -6.82 6.46
N ALA A 59 6.50 -8.11 6.71
CA ALA A 59 7.37 -8.62 7.76
C ALA A 59 8.81 -8.08 7.60
N TYR A 60 9.35 -8.13 6.38
CA TYR A 60 10.66 -7.57 6.08
C TYR A 60 10.73 -6.05 6.37
N TYR A 61 9.72 -5.28 5.96
CA TYR A 61 9.67 -3.83 6.21
C TYR A 61 9.50 -3.50 7.69
N LEU A 62 8.67 -4.25 8.43
CA LEU A 62 8.50 -4.10 9.87
C LEU A 62 9.81 -4.30 10.60
N ILE A 63 10.58 -5.33 10.23
CA ILE A 63 11.86 -5.68 10.87
C ILE A 63 12.97 -4.69 10.47
N THR A 64 13.04 -4.28 9.19
CA THR A 64 14.19 -3.52 8.67
C THR A 64 14.00 -2.01 8.66
N ARG A 65 12.76 -1.50 8.60
CA ARG A 65 12.46 -0.07 8.42
C ARG A 65 11.76 0.58 9.62
N LYS A 66 11.58 -0.13 10.74
CA LYS A 66 10.88 0.38 11.93
C LYS A 66 9.58 1.10 11.55
N ILE A 67 8.69 0.37 10.87
CA ILE A 67 7.39 0.90 10.47
C ILE A 67 6.57 1.18 11.73
N ASP A 68 6.07 2.42 11.85
CA ASP A 68 5.25 2.87 12.98
C ASP A 68 3.75 2.60 12.73
N LEU A 69 3.31 2.70 11.47
CA LEU A 69 1.92 2.57 11.06
C LEU A 69 1.79 1.75 9.79
N VAL A 70 0.91 0.74 9.81
CA VAL A 70 0.49 0.00 8.62
C VAL A 70 -0.92 0.44 8.26
N HIS A 71 -1.11 0.99 7.06
CA HIS A 71 -2.42 1.40 6.56
C HIS A 71 -2.83 0.51 5.38
N TYR A 72 -4.02 -0.08 5.49
CA TYR A 72 -4.61 -0.93 4.46
C TYR A 72 -5.69 -0.13 3.71
N GLY A 73 -5.35 0.38 2.52
CA GLY A 73 -6.25 1.23 1.72
C GLY A 73 -7.30 0.45 0.93
N ASP A 74 -7.66 -0.75 1.38
CA ASP A 74 -8.54 -1.68 0.67
C ASP A 74 -9.58 -2.30 1.60
N GLU A 75 -10.46 -1.44 2.10
CA GLU A 75 -11.59 -1.80 2.94
C GLU A 75 -12.79 -2.04 2.04
N THR A 76 -13.59 -3.08 2.30
CA THR A 76 -14.74 -3.46 1.47
C THR A 76 -15.74 -2.31 1.37
#